data_AF-J9GC76-F1
#
_entry.id   AF-J9GC76-F1
#
_cell.length_a   1.000
_cell.length_b   1.000
_cell.length_c   1.000
_cell.angle_alpha   90.00
_cell.angle_beta   90.00
_cell.angle_gamma   90.00
#
_symmetry.space_group_name_H-M   'P 1'
#
loop_
_entity.id
_entity.type
_entity.pdbx_description
1 polymer ?
#
loop_
_entity_poly.entity_id
_entity_poly.type
_entity_poly.pdbx_seq_one_letter_code
_entity_poly.pdbx_strand_id
1 'polypeptide(L)'
;NPYLKTADNIRKVYLATDGLPQAVVLKGYGNEGHDSANSEYADIAEREGGVEDFRKLIQIAHLYNTEVGVHINAQEAYPESKSFCDRMLGYPYKQISNGWGWLDQSHVIDKIWDLTSNCRWKRLVQFYDRINGTNFNTNQWPPLQRTPRAPWQI
;
A
#
# COMPACT_ATOMS: atom_id res chain seq x y z
N ASN A 1 11.14 1.34 8.98
CA ASN A 1 11.05 1.72 10.42
C ASN A 1 9.98 0.83 11.03
N PRO A 2 10.33 -0.15 11.88
CA PRO A 2 9.36 -1.14 12.33
C PRO A 2 8.16 -0.49 13.01
N TYR A 3 6.97 -1.05 12.84
CA TYR A 3 5.73 -0.37 13.26
C TYR A 3 5.73 -0.10 14.77
N LEU A 4 6.16 -1.06 15.59
CA LEU A 4 6.22 -0.87 17.04
C LEU A 4 7.32 0.10 17.48
N LYS A 5 8.41 0.23 16.72
CA LYS A 5 9.40 1.29 16.94
C LYS A 5 8.80 2.67 16.67
N THR A 6 7.94 2.78 15.66
CA THR A 6 7.18 4.01 15.38
C THR A 6 6.23 4.34 16.53
N ALA A 7 5.59 3.34 17.13
CA ALA A 7 4.73 3.54 18.31
C ALA A 7 5.49 4.11 19.51
N ASP A 8 6.71 3.65 19.77
CA ASP A 8 7.55 4.23 20.84
C ASP A 8 7.95 5.68 20.53
N ASN A 9 8.22 6.02 19.27
CA ASN A 9 8.52 7.39 18.88
C ASN A 9 7.30 8.32 19.03
N ILE A 10 6.08 7.83 18.76
CA ILE A 10 4.84 8.57 19.02
C ILE A 10 4.72 8.92 20.51
N ARG A 11 4.99 7.96 21.40
CA ARG A 11 5.00 8.18 22.86
C ARG A 11 6.01 9.24 23.27
N LYS A 12 7.21 9.17 22.68
CA LYS A 12 8.28 10.13 22.95
C LYS A 12 7.84 11.56 22.60
N VAL A 13 7.26 11.76 21.41
CA VAL A 13 6.77 13.07 20.99
C VAL A 13 5.62 13.53 21.89
N TYR A 14 4.65 12.65 22.17
CA TYR A 14 3.54 12.95 23.08
C TYR A 14 4.02 13.50 24.43
N LEU A 15 5.01 12.86 25.06
CA LEU A 15 5.59 13.33 26.32
C LEU A 15 6.33 14.67 26.16
N ALA A 16 7.05 14.85 25.06
CA ALA A 16 7.80 16.08 24.79
C ALA A 16 6.89 17.28 24.49
N THR A 17 5.66 17.03 24.06
CA THR A 17 4.69 18.06 23.65
C THR A 17 3.49 18.15 24.58
N ASP A 18 3.56 17.57 25.79
CA ASP A 18 2.46 17.55 26.76
C ASP A 18 1.11 17.11 26.15
N GLY A 19 1.17 16.11 25.27
CA GLY A 19 0.00 15.49 24.67
C GLY A 19 -0.62 16.20 23.46
N LEU A 20 0.08 17.17 22.84
CA LEU A 20 -0.38 17.73 21.56
C LEU A 20 -0.62 16.63 20.49
N PRO A 21 -1.65 16.79 19.64
CA PRO A 21 -1.94 15.85 18.56
C PRO A 21 -0.81 15.73 17.53
N GLN A 22 -0.71 14.57 16.89
CA GLN A 22 0.29 14.27 15.86
C GLN A 22 -0.35 13.73 14.58
N ALA A 23 0.34 13.91 13.45
CA ALA A 23 0.03 13.26 12.19
C ALA A 23 1.29 12.56 11.67
N VAL A 24 1.28 11.22 11.66
CA VAL A 24 2.44 10.40 11.26
C VAL A 24 2.17 9.77 9.90
N VAL A 25 3.07 10.00 8.94
CA VAL A 25 2.99 9.38 7.61
C VAL A 25 4.02 8.26 7.48
N LEU A 26 3.53 7.04 7.26
CA LEU A 26 4.35 5.85 7.01
C LEU A 26 4.73 5.81 5.53
N LYS A 27 5.85 6.47 5.19
CA LYS A 27 6.47 6.35 3.87
C LYS A 27 7.28 5.05 3.80
N GLY A 28 6.85 4.14 2.93
CA GLY A 28 7.41 2.79 2.85
C GLY A 28 6.81 1.79 3.84
N TYR A 29 5.50 1.91 4.11
CA TYR A 29 4.77 0.95 4.96
C TYR A 29 4.57 -0.42 4.29
N GLY A 30 4.69 -0.51 2.98
CA GLY A 30 4.38 -1.71 2.22
C GLY A 30 5.63 -2.40 1.69
N ASN A 31 5.48 -3.69 1.39
CA ASN A 31 6.47 -4.49 0.66
C ASN A 31 7.90 -4.35 1.24
N GLU A 32 8.88 -3.98 0.42
CA GLU A 32 10.29 -3.81 0.81
C GLU A 32 10.62 -2.36 1.23
N GLY A 33 9.66 -1.44 1.19
CA GLY A 33 9.81 -0.06 1.65
C GLY A 33 9.26 0.98 0.67
N HIS A 34 9.85 2.18 0.71
CA HIS A 34 9.45 3.28 -0.18
C HIS A 34 9.85 2.94 -1.62
N ASP A 35 8.91 3.10 -2.55
CA ASP A 35 9.13 2.86 -3.98
C ASP A 35 9.50 1.40 -4.29
N SER A 36 8.85 0.49 -3.57
CA SER A 36 8.82 -0.96 -3.86
C SER A 36 7.36 -1.42 -3.97
N ALA A 37 7.05 -2.19 -5.02
CA ALA A 37 5.72 -2.72 -5.30
C ALA A 37 4.58 -1.67 -5.27
N ASN A 38 4.85 -0.46 -5.76
CA ASN A 38 3.84 0.60 -5.91
C ASN A 38 2.54 0.08 -6.52
N SER A 39 1.42 0.65 -6.05
CA SER A 39 0.05 0.21 -6.35
C SER A 39 -0.45 -1.08 -5.68
N GLU A 40 0.39 -1.81 -4.93
CA GLU A 40 -0.03 -2.98 -4.14
C GLU A 40 -0.39 -2.58 -2.69
N TYR A 41 -1.46 -1.81 -2.50
CA TYR A 41 -1.75 -1.15 -1.21
C TYR A 41 -1.98 -2.11 -0.04
N ALA A 42 -2.47 -3.31 -0.30
CA ALA A 42 -2.68 -4.30 0.74
C ALA A 42 -1.39 -5.02 1.15
N ASP A 43 -0.25 -4.84 0.47
CA ASP A 43 1.00 -5.53 0.79
C ASP A 43 1.76 -4.88 1.96
N ILE A 44 1.25 -5.03 3.17
CA ILE A 44 1.90 -4.51 4.40
C ILE A 44 3.22 -5.24 4.63
N ALA A 45 4.30 -4.49 4.87
CA ALA A 45 5.66 -5.04 4.96
C ALA A 45 5.81 -6.04 6.11
N GLU A 46 6.14 -7.29 5.78
CA GLU A 46 6.37 -8.36 6.76
C GLU A 46 7.63 -8.09 7.61
N ARG A 47 8.69 -7.52 7.01
CA ARG A 47 9.94 -7.19 7.71
C ARG A 47 9.80 -6.06 8.75
N GLU A 48 8.75 -5.26 8.64
CA GLU A 48 8.44 -4.18 9.58
C GLU A 48 7.50 -4.63 10.72
N GLY A 49 7.06 -5.91 10.70
CA GLY A 49 6.18 -6.53 11.69
C GLY A 49 4.85 -7.06 11.14
N GLY A 50 4.62 -6.91 9.82
CA GLY A 50 3.41 -7.40 9.16
C GLY A 50 2.13 -6.67 9.60
N VAL A 51 0.98 -7.22 9.17
CA VAL A 51 -0.35 -6.61 9.42
C VAL A 51 -0.69 -6.51 10.90
N GLU A 52 -0.25 -7.47 11.72
CA GLU A 52 -0.57 -7.50 13.15
C GLU A 52 0.08 -6.33 13.89
N ASP A 53 1.35 -6.06 13.64
CA ASP A 53 2.03 -4.92 14.28
C ASP A 53 1.62 -3.59 13.66
N PHE A 54 1.25 -3.55 12.37
CA PHE A 54 0.65 -2.37 11.74
C PHE A 54 -0.68 -1.99 12.43
N ARG A 55 -1.55 -2.96 12.70
CA ARG A 55 -2.81 -2.77 13.44
C ARG A 55 -2.56 -2.30 14.87
N LYS A 56 -1.59 -2.91 15.57
CA LYS A 56 -1.19 -2.48 16.93
C LYS A 56 -0.68 -1.04 16.94
N LEU A 57 0.11 -0.63 15.94
CA LEU A 57 0.55 0.75 15.80
C LEU A 57 -0.64 1.71 15.72
N ILE A 58 -1.65 1.44 14.89
CA ILE A 58 -2.85 2.29 14.77
C ILE A 58 -3.57 2.39 16.11
N GLN A 59 -3.79 1.26 16.79
CA GLN A 59 -4.45 1.23 18.10
C GLN A 59 -3.67 2.05 19.15
N ILE A 60 -2.34 1.90 19.18
CA ILE A 60 -1.49 2.65 20.10
C ILE A 60 -1.50 4.14 19.74
N ALA A 61 -1.42 4.50 18.47
CA ALA A 61 -1.40 5.90 18.01
C ALA A 61 -2.62 6.69 18.48
N HIS A 62 -3.82 6.09 18.41
CA HIS A 62 -5.05 6.73 18.91
C HIS A 62 -5.04 7.00 20.42
N LEU A 63 -4.33 6.19 21.22
CA LEU A 63 -4.18 6.46 22.67
C LEU A 63 -3.32 7.71 22.94
N TYR A 64 -2.56 8.18 21.96
CA TYR A 64 -1.65 9.33 22.06
C TYR A 64 -2.02 10.45 21.07
N ASN A 65 -3.32 10.65 20.80
CA ASN A 65 -3.84 11.70 19.92
C ASN A 65 -3.16 11.76 18.54
N THR A 66 -2.80 10.60 17.99
CA THR A 66 -2.02 10.52 16.74
C THR A 66 -2.82 9.87 15.63
N GLU A 67 -2.93 10.57 14.50
CA GLU A 67 -3.45 10.04 13.24
C GLU A 67 -2.30 9.42 12.42
N VAL A 68 -2.55 8.24 11.83
CA VAL A 68 -1.55 7.53 11.02
C VAL A 68 -2.02 7.46 9.57
N GLY A 69 -1.22 8.03 8.67
CA GLY A 69 -1.39 7.94 7.22
C GLY A 69 -0.35 7.03 6.58
N VAL A 70 -0.64 6.53 5.38
CA VAL A 70 0.29 5.76 4.56
C VAL A 70 0.60 6.48 3.26
N HIS A 71 1.84 6.32 2.76
CA HIS A 71 2.20 6.77 1.43
C HIS A 71 1.80 5.71 0.39
N ILE A 72 0.99 6.08 -0.59
CA ILE A 72 0.63 5.22 -1.73
C ILE A 72 0.97 5.91 -3.05
N ASN A 73 1.11 5.12 -4.11
CA ASN A 73 1.35 5.62 -5.47
C ASN A 73 0.28 5.05 -6.42
N ALA A 74 -0.26 5.91 -7.29
CA ALA A 74 -1.24 5.55 -8.33
C ALA A 74 -0.84 6.12 -9.71
N GLN A 75 0.44 6.48 -9.86
CA GLN A 75 1.06 7.03 -11.06
C GLN A 75 1.96 6.00 -11.75
N GLU A 76 2.71 5.21 -10.98
CA GLU A 76 3.63 4.20 -11.48
C GLU A 76 3.56 2.90 -10.66
N ALA A 77 3.96 1.80 -11.28
CA ALA A 77 4.06 0.49 -10.66
C ALA A 77 5.32 -0.24 -11.13
N TYR A 78 5.77 -1.19 -10.32
CA TYR A 78 6.95 -2.00 -10.60
C TYR A 78 6.57 -3.46 -10.88
N PRO A 79 7.37 -4.20 -11.67
CA PRO A 79 7.07 -5.59 -12.02
C PRO A 79 6.87 -6.55 -10.84
N GLU A 80 7.44 -6.28 -9.67
CA GLU A 80 7.26 -7.08 -8.46
C GLU A 80 5.88 -6.93 -7.80
N SER A 81 5.12 -5.87 -8.13
CA SER A 81 3.73 -5.73 -7.69
C SER A 81 2.86 -6.84 -8.29
N LYS A 82 2.01 -7.46 -7.46
CA LYS A 82 1.11 -8.53 -7.93
C LYS A 82 0.05 -8.03 -8.90
N SER A 83 -0.35 -6.77 -8.74
CA SER A 83 -1.30 -6.06 -9.60
C SER A 83 -0.69 -5.65 -10.96
N PHE A 84 0.63 -5.73 -11.12
CA PHE A 84 1.32 -5.36 -12.34
C PHE A 84 0.89 -6.26 -13.52
N CYS A 85 0.35 -5.64 -14.56
CA CYS A 85 -0.08 -6.32 -15.78
C CYS A 85 -0.12 -5.38 -16.98
N ASP A 86 -0.08 -5.95 -18.19
CA ASP A 86 -0.10 -5.21 -19.46
C ASP A 86 -1.23 -4.17 -19.56
N ARG A 87 -2.45 -4.53 -19.12
CA ARG A 87 -3.60 -3.62 -19.15
C ARG A 87 -3.40 -2.40 -18.25
N MET A 88 -2.74 -2.57 -17.10
CA MET A 88 -2.38 -1.48 -16.20
C MET A 88 -1.42 -0.49 -16.86
N LEU A 89 -0.61 -0.95 -17.80
CA LEU A 89 0.33 -0.12 -18.58
C LEU A 89 -0.28 0.41 -19.88
N GLY A 90 -1.57 0.12 -20.14
CA GLY A 90 -2.27 0.49 -21.36
C GLY A 90 -1.96 -0.39 -22.57
N TYR A 91 -1.19 -1.47 -22.44
CA TYR A 91 -0.86 -2.38 -23.54
C TYR A 91 -2.06 -3.29 -23.90
N PRO A 92 -2.30 -3.61 -25.19
CA PRO A 92 -1.54 -3.22 -26.39
C PRO A 92 -1.95 -1.87 -27.01
N TYR A 93 -2.83 -1.11 -26.37
CA TYR A 93 -3.40 0.12 -26.94
C TYR A 93 -2.47 1.34 -26.83
N LYS A 94 -1.52 1.31 -25.89
CA LYS A 94 -0.53 2.35 -25.63
C LYS A 94 0.85 1.73 -25.55
N GLN A 95 1.86 2.50 -25.95
CA GLN A 95 3.25 2.15 -25.69
C GLN A 95 3.51 2.23 -24.18
N ILE A 96 4.16 1.20 -23.64
CA ILE A 96 4.58 1.19 -22.23
C ILE A 96 5.60 2.31 -22.02
N SER A 97 5.31 3.22 -21.09
CA SER A 97 6.21 4.30 -20.70
C SER A 97 6.94 3.93 -19.41
N ASN A 98 8.24 4.18 -19.39
CA ASN A 98 9.02 4.12 -18.16
C ASN A 98 8.66 5.30 -17.25
N GLY A 99 8.73 5.06 -15.94
CA GLY A 99 8.69 6.08 -14.89
C GLY A 99 10.04 6.17 -14.17
N TRP A 100 10.00 6.36 -12.85
CA TRP A 100 11.18 6.42 -12.01
C TRP A 100 11.96 5.10 -11.96
N GLY A 101 13.30 5.18 -12.09
CA GLY A 101 14.21 4.05 -11.95
C GLY A 101 15.14 4.27 -10.77
N TRP A 102 14.99 3.47 -9.70
CA TRP A 102 15.86 3.54 -8.52
C TRP A 102 16.28 2.16 -8.02
N LEU A 103 15.41 1.45 -7.30
CA LEU A 103 15.63 0.03 -6.98
C LEU A 103 15.36 -0.82 -8.22
N ASP A 104 14.18 -0.62 -8.80
CA ASP A 104 13.74 -1.24 -10.04
C ASP A 104 13.21 -0.15 -11.00
N GLN A 105 13.03 -0.52 -12.27
CA GLN A 105 12.43 0.37 -13.27
C GLN A 105 10.90 0.35 -13.11
N SER A 106 10.30 1.49 -12.79
CA SER A 106 8.84 1.63 -12.78
C SER A 106 8.29 1.82 -14.19
N HIS A 107 7.01 1.54 -14.36
CA HIS A 107 6.23 1.87 -15.54
C HIS A 107 5.00 2.69 -15.18
N VAL A 108 4.64 3.63 -16.05
CA VAL A 108 3.51 4.54 -15.85
C VAL A 108 2.19 3.79 -15.98
N ILE A 109 1.29 4.02 -15.03
CA ILE A 109 -0.05 3.43 -15.00
C ILE A 109 -0.97 4.20 -15.96
N ASP A 110 -1.77 3.45 -16.72
CA ASP A 110 -2.95 3.99 -17.39
C ASP A 110 -4.03 4.35 -16.35
N LYS A 111 -3.93 5.58 -15.85
CA LYS A 111 -4.78 6.09 -14.76
C LYS A 111 -6.26 6.07 -15.10
N ILE A 112 -6.62 6.26 -16.37
CA ILE A 112 -8.02 6.25 -16.83
C ILE A 112 -8.54 4.82 -16.78
N TRP A 113 -7.80 3.87 -17.35
CA TRP A 113 -8.17 2.45 -17.26
C TRP A 113 -8.29 2.00 -15.81
N ASP A 114 -7.30 2.31 -14.96
CA ASP A 114 -7.25 1.89 -13.56
C ASP A 114 -8.39 2.48 -12.71
N LEU A 115 -8.90 3.66 -13.09
CA LEU A 115 -10.12 4.24 -12.53
C LEU A 115 -11.38 3.55 -13.08
N THR A 116 -11.55 3.48 -14.40
CA THR A 116 -12.79 3.00 -15.03
C THR A 116 -13.01 1.49 -14.89
N SER A 117 -11.95 0.72 -14.65
CA SER A 117 -12.00 -0.73 -14.39
C SER A 117 -12.31 -1.07 -12.92
N ASN A 118 -12.36 -0.06 -12.04
CA ASN A 118 -12.40 -0.22 -10.58
C ASN A 118 -11.19 -0.93 -9.97
N CYS A 119 -10.11 -1.20 -10.71
CA CYS A 119 -8.95 -1.91 -10.19
C CYS A 119 -8.30 -1.14 -9.03
N ARG A 120 -8.14 0.18 -9.13
CA ARG A 120 -7.63 1.00 -8.02
C ARG A 120 -8.52 0.93 -6.78
N TRP A 121 -9.83 1.05 -6.99
CA TRP A 121 -10.82 0.95 -5.92
C TRP A 121 -10.70 -0.38 -5.19
N LYS A 122 -10.64 -1.50 -5.92
CA LYS A 122 -10.49 -2.83 -5.32
C LYS A 122 -9.21 -2.97 -4.51
N ARG A 123 -8.07 -2.45 -4.98
CA ARG A 123 -6.81 -2.46 -4.22
C ARG A 123 -6.93 -1.64 -2.93
N LEU A 124 -7.66 -0.52 -2.94
CA LEU A 124 -7.93 0.28 -1.73
C LEU A 124 -8.85 -0.47 -0.75
N VAL A 125 -9.92 -1.11 -1.25
CA VAL A 125 -10.81 -1.92 -0.41
C VAL A 125 -10.07 -3.13 0.16
N GLN A 126 -9.18 -3.75 -0.61
CA GLN A 126 -8.34 -4.86 -0.13
C GLN A 126 -7.43 -4.41 1.03
N PHE A 127 -6.84 -3.21 0.93
CA PHE A 127 -6.07 -2.63 2.02
C PHE A 127 -6.94 -2.36 3.24
N TYR A 128 -8.11 -1.74 3.04
CA TYR A 128 -9.09 -1.49 4.10
C TYR A 128 -9.49 -2.79 4.82
N ASP A 129 -9.82 -3.83 4.07
CA ASP A 129 -10.14 -5.16 4.61
C ASP A 129 -8.98 -5.74 5.38
N ARG A 130 -7.76 -5.66 4.83
CA ARG A 130 -6.56 -6.19 5.48
C ARG A 130 -6.27 -5.47 6.79
N ILE A 131 -6.50 -4.17 6.93
CA ILE A 131 -6.22 -3.47 8.20
C ILE A 131 -7.39 -3.56 9.19
N ASN A 132 -8.63 -3.64 8.74
CA ASN A 132 -9.82 -3.64 9.60
C ASN A 132 -10.40 -5.03 9.90
N GLY A 133 -9.93 -6.08 9.24
CA GLY A 133 -10.48 -7.43 9.39
C GLY A 133 -11.87 -7.58 8.77
N THR A 134 -12.22 -6.72 7.81
CA THR A 134 -13.47 -6.80 7.04
C THR A 134 -13.29 -7.64 5.78
N ASN A 135 -14.38 -7.84 5.03
CA ASN A 135 -14.39 -8.65 3.81
C ASN A 135 -15.30 -8.04 2.74
N PHE A 136 -15.08 -6.78 2.41
CA PHE A 136 -15.84 -6.07 1.38
C PHE A 136 -15.36 -6.39 -0.04
N ASN A 137 -14.08 -6.72 -0.21
CA ASN A 137 -13.51 -7.15 -1.47
C ASN A 137 -13.61 -8.67 -1.61
N THR A 138 -14.12 -9.13 -2.76
CA THR A 138 -14.12 -10.56 -3.10
C THR A 138 -12.73 -11.12 -3.33
N ASN A 139 -11.75 -10.26 -3.68
CA ASN A 139 -10.36 -10.62 -3.89
C ASN A 139 -9.55 -10.35 -2.61
N GLN A 140 -9.61 -11.30 -1.68
CA GLN A 140 -8.90 -11.20 -0.41
C GLN A 140 -7.38 -11.22 -0.59
N TRP A 141 -6.68 -10.66 0.39
CA TRP A 141 -5.23 -10.78 0.51
C TRP A 141 -4.84 -12.07 1.27
N PRO A 142 -3.78 -12.79 0.87
CA PRO A 142 -2.98 -12.57 -0.33
C PRO A 142 -3.76 -12.97 -1.60
N PRO A 143 -3.58 -12.27 -2.74
CA PRO A 143 -4.26 -12.66 -3.96
C PRO A 143 -3.87 -14.10 -4.34
N LEU A 144 -4.85 -14.86 -4.84
CA LEU A 144 -4.65 -16.21 -5.36
C LEU A 144 -3.50 -16.19 -6.37
N GLN A 145 -2.59 -17.18 -6.29
CA GLN A 145 -1.43 -17.28 -7.18
C GLN A 145 -1.85 -17.12 -8.65
N ARG A 146 -1.05 -16.34 -9.41
CA ARG A 146 -1.27 -16.00 -10.83
C ARG A 146 -1.84 -17.19 -11.60
N THR A 147 -3.14 -17.16 -11.90
CA THR A 147 -3.67 -18.00 -12.98
C THR A 147 -3.35 -17.30 -14.30
N PRO A 148 -2.73 -17.96 -15.29
CA PRO A 148 -2.28 -17.31 -16.53
C PRO A 148 -3.40 -16.73 -17.43
N ARG A 149 -4.66 -16.70 -16.99
CA ARG A 149 -5.83 -16.54 -17.89
C ARG A 149 -7.00 -15.71 -17.36
N ALA A 150 -6.86 -14.94 -16.30
CA ALA A 150 -7.97 -14.11 -15.82
C ALA A 150 -7.61 -12.61 -15.81
N PRO A 151 -7.83 -11.88 -16.92
CA PRO A 151 -7.62 -10.42 -16.99
C PRO A 151 -8.61 -9.58 -16.15
N TRP A 152 -9.33 -10.24 -15.23
CA TRP A 152 -10.40 -9.68 -14.39
C TRP A 152 -10.20 -9.97 -12.90
N GLN A 153 -9.15 -10.69 -12.51
CA GLN A 153 -8.78 -10.91 -11.12
C GLN A 153 -7.82 -9.80 -10.65
N ILE A 154 -8.37 -8.60 -10.52
CA ILE A 154 -7.95 -7.58 -9.55
C ILE A 154 -9.17 -7.32 -8.69
#